data_AF-Q47H85-F1
#
_entry.id   AF-Q47H85-F1
#
_cell.length_a   1.000
_cell.length_b   1.000
_cell.length_c   1.000
_cell.angle_alpha   90.00
_cell.angle_beta   90.00
_cell.angle_gamma   90.00
#
_symmetry.space_group_name_H-M   'P 1'
#
loop_
_entity.id
_entity.type
_entity.pdbx_description
1 polymer ?
#
loop_
_entity_poly.entity_id
_entity_poly.type
_entity_poly.pdbx_seq_one_letter_code
_entity_poly.pdbx_strand_id
1 'polypeptide(L)'
;MKKEFGKLTNDQFARLVKTLPELRTQSNELTKIYQENPKRLNELLGDGPVSWGEIYERPFLEQMAILTVLLRLHVPLHEAAQSLDPQEQILRWLDNDGPLDAWYESVKDTMEWKYLIWLCVVLQRNILSIMLFHQSLGGLVEAVRNGDDSALFKAVRIDKTVLLAPTCADRLSRAELINDKAFFGHLRSAIKGPTQKHMVAIQDLRYSIVALRECGFDRFNDKDLEQLFIRTRLYPNSAGALKALRKHLNLARKIQPPQKLI
;
A
#
# COMPACT_ATOMS: atom_id res chain seq x y z
N MET A 1 21.09 -7.90 18.02
CA MET A 1 19.98 -7.54 18.94
C MET A 1 18.85 -8.56 18.78
N LYS A 2 18.05 -8.83 19.81
CA LYS A 2 16.92 -9.77 19.74
C LYS A 2 15.76 -9.14 18.94
N LYS A 3 15.25 -9.82 17.92
CA LYS A 3 14.04 -9.42 17.19
C LYS A 3 12.81 -9.87 17.99
N GLU A 4 12.00 -8.92 18.45
CA GLU A 4 10.85 -9.17 19.33
C GLU A 4 9.55 -9.33 18.53
N PHE A 5 9.51 -8.77 17.32
CA PHE A 5 8.32 -8.69 16.47
C PHE A 5 8.56 -9.39 15.14
N GLY A 6 8.94 -10.67 15.21
CA GLY A 6 9.31 -11.47 14.04
C GLY A 6 10.68 -11.05 13.52
N LYS A 7 10.71 -10.32 12.41
CA LYS A 7 11.96 -9.79 11.81
C LYS A 7 12.39 -8.42 12.36
N LEU A 8 11.57 -7.76 13.18
CA LEU A 8 11.82 -6.39 13.67
C LEU A 8 12.14 -6.35 15.17
N THR A 9 13.00 -5.42 15.56
CA THR A 9 13.13 -4.97 16.96
C THR A 9 12.05 -3.92 17.27
N ASN A 10 11.85 -3.60 18.55
CA ASN A 10 10.96 -2.50 18.95
C ASN A 10 11.35 -1.16 18.33
N ASP A 11 12.64 -0.84 18.36
CA ASP A 11 13.17 0.40 17.80
C ASP A 11 12.93 0.48 16.29
N GLN A 12 13.21 -0.60 15.57
CA GLN A 12 12.99 -0.68 14.12
C GLN A 12 11.51 -0.48 13.76
N PHE A 13 10.60 -1.11 14.50
CA PHE A 13 9.18 -0.90 14.31
C PHE A 13 8.76 0.54 14.63
N ALA A 14 9.27 1.13 15.72
CA ALA A 14 8.98 2.51 16.08
C ALA A 14 9.50 3.51 15.01
N ARG A 15 10.67 3.26 14.41
CA ARG A 15 11.20 4.04 13.28
C ARG A 15 10.30 3.93 12.05
N LEU A 16 9.89 2.72 11.67
CA LEU A 16 8.94 2.51 10.58
C LEU A 16 7.61 3.27 10.82
N VAL A 17 7.09 3.25 12.04
CA VAL A 17 5.84 3.95 12.38
C VAL A 17 6.00 5.46 12.25
N LYS A 18 7.16 6.00 12.60
CA LYS A 18 7.45 7.44 12.50
C LYS A 18 7.49 7.95 11.05
N THR A 19 7.75 7.10 10.05
CA THR A 19 7.76 7.51 8.63
C THR A 19 6.36 7.53 8.01
N LEU A 20 5.38 6.83 8.58
CA LEU A 20 4.02 6.76 8.01
C LEU A 20 3.33 8.13 7.82
N PRO A 21 3.43 9.09 8.76
CA PRO A 21 2.89 10.43 8.55
C PRO A 21 3.50 11.13 7.33
N GLU A 22 4.81 11.02 7.15
CA GLU A 22 5.53 11.64 6.04
C GLU A 22 5.12 11.02 4.70
N LEU A 23 5.05 9.69 4.60
CA LEU A 23 4.59 9.00 3.39
C LEU A 23 3.20 9.48 2.94
N ARG A 24 2.32 9.80 3.89
CA ARG A 24 0.99 10.39 3.56
C ARG A 24 1.08 11.82 3.08
N THR A 25 1.92 12.63 3.72
CA THR A 25 2.17 14.01 3.29
C THR A 25 2.69 14.04 1.86
N GLN A 26 3.71 13.23 1.57
CA GLN A 26 4.29 13.07 0.23
C GLN A 26 3.23 12.60 -0.79
N SER A 27 2.32 11.70 -0.42
CA SER A 27 1.23 11.27 -1.32
C SER A 27 0.27 12.40 -1.69
N ASN A 28 -0.08 13.26 -0.72
CA ASN A 28 -0.91 14.43 -0.98
C ASN A 28 -0.18 15.49 -1.81
N GLU A 29 1.12 15.70 -1.54
CA GLU A 29 1.96 16.66 -2.27
C GLU A 29 2.13 16.25 -3.73
N LEU A 30 2.40 14.96 -4.00
CA LEU A 30 2.52 14.47 -5.37
C LEU A 30 1.27 14.78 -6.20
N THR A 31 0.09 14.57 -5.62
CA THR A 31 -1.18 14.90 -6.27
C THR A 31 -1.32 16.40 -6.54
N LYS A 32 -0.92 17.25 -5.58
CA LYS A 32 -0.96 18.71 -5.75
C LYS A 32 0.01 19.19 -6.83
N ILE A 33 1.25 18.70 -6.81
CA ILE A 33 2.28 19.04 -7.81
C ILE A 33 1.75 18.77 -9.23
N TYR A 34 1.10 17.63 -9.42
CA TYR A 34 0.49 17.28 -10.71
C TYR A 34 -0.69 18.17 -11.11
N GLN A 35 -1.50 18.60 -10.15
CA GLN A 35 -2.62 19.52 -10.40
C GLN A 35 -2.14 20.94 -10.70
N GLU A 36 -1.06 21.38 -10.06
CA GLU A 36 -0.48 22.72 -10.21
C GLU A 36 0.35 22.85 -11.49
N ASN A 37 0.92 21.75 -12.01
CA ASN A 37 1.71 21.76 -13.24
C ASN A 37 1.32 20.65 -14.24
N PRO A 38 0.11 20.73 -14.82
CA PRO A 38 -0.38 19.71 -15.75
C PRO A 38 0.45 19.66 -17.04
N LYS A 39 1.08 20.76 -17.45
CA LYS A 39 1.96 20.79 -18.63
C LYS A 39 3.19 19.91 -18.42
N ARG A 40 3.90 20.11 -17.31
CA ARG A 40 5.06 19.28 -16.94
C ARG A 40 4.68 17.81 -16.76
N LEU A 41 3.51 17.54 -16.19
CA LEU A 41 3.00 16.17 -16.08
C LEU A 41 2.82 15.53 -17.46
N ASN A 42 2.18 16.22 -18.40
CA ASN A 42 2.00 15.71 -19.75
C ASN A 42 3.33 15.51 -20.47
N GLU A 43 4.30 16.41 -20.30
CA GLU A 43 5.67 16.23 -20.81
C GLU A 43 6.33 14.94 -20.28
N LEU A 44 6.21 14.68 -18.96
CA LEU A 44 6.77 13.49 -18.32
C LEU A 44 6.03 12.19 -18.71
N LEU A 45 4.72 12.27 -18.98
CA LEU A 45 3.91 11.13 -19.41
C LEU A 45 4.02 10.84 -20.91
N GLY A 46 4.47 11.83 -21.68
CA GLY A 46 4.53 11.80 -23.14
C GLY A 46 3.17 11.63 -23.82
N ASP A 47 3.18 11.46 -25.13
CA ASP A 47 1.95 11.35 -25.95
C ASP A 47 1.31 9.96 -25.93
N GLY A 48 1.94 8.99 -25.26
CA GLY A 48 1.42 7.63 -25.14
C GLY A 48 0.28 7.50 -24.12
N PRO A 49 -0.47 6.37 -24.13
CA PRO A 49 -1.58 6.16 -23.21
C PRO A 49 -1.14 6.29 -21.74
N VAL A 50 -2.03 6.82 -20.91
CA VAL A 50 -1.85 6.97 -19.46
C VAL A 50 -2.79 6.00 -18.75
N SER A 51 -2.29 4.83 -18.41
CA SER A 51 -3.06 3.79 -17.72
C SER A 51 -2.14 2.92 -16.88
N TRP A 52 -2.33 2.95 -15.57
CA TRP A 52 -1.65 2.04 -14.64
C TRP A 52 -2.60 0.97 -14.07
N GLY A 53 -3.87 0.95 -14.50
CA GLY A 53 -4.88 0.03 -13.97
C GLY A 53 -4.49 -1.44 -14.11
N GLU A 54 -3.86 -1.80 -15.22
CA GLU A 54 -3.38 -3.16 -15.49
C GLU A 54 -2.30 -3.63 -14.50
N ILE A 55 -1.55 -2.70 -13.89
CA ILE A 55 -0.52 -3.05 -12.89
C ILE A 55 -1.17 -3.73 -11.67
N TYR A 56 -2.44 -3.40 -11.37
CA TYR A 56 -3.20 -4.02 -10.29
C TYR A 56 -3.59 -5.47 -10.56
N GLU A 57 -3.43 -6.01 -11.78
CA GLU A 57 -3.61 -7.45 -12.03
C GLU A 57 -2.55 -8.30 -11.30
N ARG A 58 -1.42 -7.69 -10.96
CA ARG A 58 -0.29 -8.35 -10.31
C ARG A 58 -0.43 -8.34 -8.79
N PRO A 59 0.07 -9.37 -8.08
CA PRO A 59 0.25 -9.32 -6.63
C PRO A 59 1.09 -8.11 -6.20
N PHE A 60 0.82 -7.59 -5.00
CA PHE A 60 1.51 -6.40 -4.49
C PHE A 60 3.04 -6.55 -4.44
N LEU A 61 3.55 -7.74 -4.12
CA LEU A 61 4.99 -8.01 -4.12
C LEU A 61 5.62 -7.92 -5.51
N GLU A 62 4.91 -8.34 -6.56
CA GLU A 62 5.38 -8.15 -7.94
C GLU A 62 5.41 -6.68 -8.32
N GLN A 63 4.40 -5.90 -7.92
CA GLN A 63 4.37 -4.45 -8.15
C GLN A 63 5.57 -3.77 -7.47
N MET A 64 5.89 -4.18 -6.24
CA MET A 64 7.09 -3.71 -5.53
C MET A 64 8.38 -4.12 -6.24
N ALA A 65 8.47 -5.36 -6.72
CA ALA A 65 9.64 -5.84 -7.46
C ALA A 65 9.87 -5.03 -8.75
N ILE A 66 8.81 -4.70 -9.49
CA ILE A 66 8.89 -3.84 -10.68
C ILE A 66 9.42 -2.46 -10.30
N LEU A 67 8.90 -1.85 -9.23
CA LEU A 67 9.38 -0.55 -8.75
C LEU A 67 10.86 -0.61 -8.35
N THR A 68 11.29 -1.66 -7.64
CA THR A 68 12.69 -1.88 -7.26
C THR A 68 13.59 -1.98 -8.49
N VAL A 69 13.18 -2.71 -9.53
CA VAL A 69 13.96 -2.81 -10.78
C VAL A 69 14.02 -1.45 -11.49
N LEU A 70 12.91 -0.73 -11.57
CA LEU A 70 12.84 0.56 -12.26
C LEU A 70 13.71 1.63 -11.59
N LEU A 71 13.71 1.67 -10.26
CA LEU A 71 14.59 2.52 -9.45
C LEU A 71 16.05 2.02 -9.41
N ARG A 72 16.33 0.88 -10.07
CA ARG A 72 17.60 0.15 -10.03
C ARG A 72 18.04 -0.25 -8.61
N LEU A 73 17.10 -0.29 -7.67
CA LEU A 73 17.35 -0.68 -6.28
C LEU A 73 17.61 -2.16 -6.09
N HIS A 74 17.53 -2.99 -7.14
CA HIS A 74 17.80 -4.41 -7.04
C HIS A 74 19.23 -4.70 -6.54
N VAL A 75 20.22 -3.88 -6.90
CA VAL A 75 21.61 -4.00 -6.40
C VAL A 75 21.69 -3.69 -4.90
N PRO A 76 21.35 -2.48 -4.42
CA PRO A 76 21.42 -2.19 -2.99
C PRO A 76 20.46 -3.08 -2.19
N LEU A 77 19.33 -3.52 -2.76
CA LEU A 77 18.42 -4.45 -2.08
C LEU A 77 19.03 -5.83 -1.92
N HIS A 78 19.76 -6.32 -2.91
CA HIS A 78 20.51 -7.57 -2.79
C HIS A 78 21.57 -7.46 -1.70
N GLU A 79 22.33 -6.36 -1.66
CA GLU A 79 23.34 -6.10 -0.62
C GLU A 79 22.73 -6.04 0.77
N ALA A 80 21.61 -5.32 0.93
CA ALA A 80 20.87 -5.26 2.18
C ALA A 80 20.39 -6.66 2.61
N ALA A 81 19.89 -7.46 1.66
CA ALA A 81 19.42 -8.83 1.92
C ALA A 81 20.52 -9.78 2.40
N GLN A 82 21.78 -9.56 1.97
CA GLN A 82 22.95 -10.34 2.42
C GLN A 82 23.55 -9.84 3.75
N SER A 83 23.09 -8.71 4.26
CA SER A 83 23.58 -8.15 5.52
C SER A 83 23.11 -8.95 6.75
N LEU A 84 23.79 -8.77 7.87
CA LEU A 84 23.41 -9.40 9.15
C LEU A 84 22.04 -8.93 9.67
N ASP A 85 21.61 -7.72 9.29
CA ASP A 85 20.31 -7.15 9.66
C ASP A 85 19.71 -6.39 8.47
N PRO A 86 19.03 -7.10 7.54
CA PRO A 86 18.47 -6.48 6.34
C PRO A 86 17.43 -5.39 6.64
N GLN A 87 16.69 -5.53 7.74
CA GLN A 87 15.69 -4.54 8.14
C GLN A 87 16.38 -3.24 8.58
N GLU A 88 17.49 -3.33 9.30
CA GLU A 88 18.26 -2.14 9.70
C GLU A 88 18.86 -1.43 8.48
N GLN A 89 19.42 -2.17 7.52
CA GLN A 89 19.96 -1.59 6.30
C GLN A 89 18.91 -0.81 5.51
N ILE A 90 17.72 -1.40 5.33
CA ILE A 90 16.61 -0.72 4.62
C ILE A 90 16.12 0.50 5.41
N LEU A 91 16.02 0.43 6.74
CA LEU A 91 15.58 1.58 7.53
C LEU A 91 16.55 2.75 7.44
N ARG A 92 17.86 2.50 7.32
CA ARG A 92 18.87 3.56 7.09
C ARG A 92 18.73 4.26 5.76
N TRP A 93 18.12 3.64 4.77
CA TRP A 93 17.81 4.29 3.50
C TRP A 93 16.68 5.31 3.62
N LEU A 94 15.86 5.21 4.67
CA LEU A 94 14.76 6.13 4.95
C LEU A 94 15.19 7.30 5.84
N ASP A 95 16.45 7.30 6.33
CA ASP A 95 16.99 8.44 7.07
C ASP A 95 17.37 9.55 6.07
N ASN A 96 17.19 10.83 6.45
CA ASN A 96 17.55 11.97 5.61
C ASN A 96 19.05 11.94 5.24
N ASP A 97 19.38 12.29 3.99
CA ASP A 97 20.73 12.22 3.43
C ASP A 97 21.29 10.78 3.46
N GLY A 98 20.40 9.80 3.41
CA GLY A 98 20.73 8.40 3.45
C GLY A 98 21.40 7.92 2.15
N PRO A 99 21.95 6.70 2.12
CA PRO A 99 22.57 6.13 0.93
C PRO A 99 21.66 6.10 -0.31
N LEU A 100 20.34 6.10 -0.10
CA LEU A 100 19.33 6.10 -1.15
C LEU A 100 19.28 7.42 -1.92
N ASP A 101 19.51 8.56 -1.27
CA ASP A 101 19.50 9.87 -1.92
C ASP A 101 20.68 9.99 -2.89
N ALA A 102 21.87 9.61 -2.42
CA ALA A 102 23.07 9.53 -3.26
C ALA A 102 22.91 8.53 -4.43
N TRP A 103 22.27 7.38 -4.16
CA TRP A 103 21.95 6.42 -5.21
C TRP A 103 21.01 7.02 -6.26
N TYR A 104 19.90 7.61 -5.83
CA TYR A 104 18.92 8.22 -6.71
C TYR A 104 19.56 9.29 -7.63
N GLU A 105 20.40 10.16 -7.07
CA GLU A 105 21.12 11.17 -7.83
C GLU A 105 22.01 10.57 -8.93
N SER A 106 22.56 9.37 -8.71
CA SER A 106 23.40 8.68 -9.69
C SER A 106 22.63 8.02 -10.85
N VAL A 107 21.33 7.75 -10.68
CA VAL A 107 20.52 7.01 -11.67
C VAL A 107 19.35 7.80 -12.27
N LYS A 108 18.98 8.95 -11.69
CA LYS A 108 17.77 9.73 -12.04
C LYS A 108 17.64 10.08 -13.53
N ASP A 109 18.74 10.37 -14.21
CA ASP A 109 18.73 10.79 -15.63
C ASP A 109 18.48 9.62 -16.59
N THR A 110 18.57 8.38 -16.10
CA THR A 110 18.34 7.15 -16.89
C THR A 110 17.02 6.48 -16.58
N MET A 111 16.16 7.11 -15.77
CA MET A 111 14.88 6.57 -15.35
C MET A 111 13.79 6.84 -16.38
N GLU A 112 12.94 5.83 -16.60
CA GLU A 112 11.71 5.97 -17.36
C GLU A 112 10.63 6.65 -16.48
N TRP A 113 10.66 7.97 -16.44
CA TRP A 113 9.83 8.80 -15.57
C TRP A 113 8.34 8.48 -15.64
N LYS A 114 7.81 8.20 -16.83
CA LYS A 114 6.42 7.79 -17.03
C LYS A 114 6.04 6.59 -16.16
N TYR A 115 6.82 5.50 -16.23
CA TYR A 115 6.54 4.27 -15.48
C TYR A 115 6.81 4.47 -13.99
N LEU A 116 7.78 5.31 -13.63
CA LEU A 116 8.05 5.64 -12.24
C LEU A 116 6.86 6.36 -11.60
N ILE A 117 6.31 7.36 -12.30
CA ILE A 117 5.10 8.08 -11.86
C ILE A 117 3.94 7.10 -11.67
N TRP A 118 3.72 6.19 -12.61
CA TRP A 118 2.66 5.17 -12.51
C TRP A 118 2.84 4.29 -11.28
N LEU A 119 4.04 3.76 -11.05
CA LEU A 119 4.31 2.88 -9.92
C LEU A 119 4.26 3.62 -8.58
N CYS A 120 4.67 4.89 -8.53
CA CYS A 120 4.49 5.75 -7.36
C CYS A 120 3.00 5.92 -7.03
N VAL A 121 2.15 6.18 -8.04
CA VAL A 121 0.70 6.26 -7.85
C VAL A 121 0.15 4.91 -7.38
N VAL A 122 0.49 3.82 -8.06
CA VAL A 122 0.08 2.45 -7.70
C VAL A 122 0.47 2.11 -6.26
N LEU A 123 1.70 2.41 -5.84
CA LEU A 123 2.17 2.17 -4.48
C LEU A 123 1.35 2.95 -3.45
N GLN A 124 1.14 4.25 -3.68
CA GLN A 124 0.31 5.08 -2.81
C GLN A 124 -1.11 4.56 -2.69
N ARG A 125 -1.71 4.11 -3.79
CA ARG A 125 -3.06 3.53 -3.80
C ARG A 125 -3.12 2.17 -3.11
N ASN A 126 -2.08 1.34 -3.23
CA ASN A 126 -1.96 0.10 -2.45
C ASN A 126 -1.86 0.38 -0.95
N ILE A 127 -1.00 1.32 -0.54
CA ILE A 127 -0.88 1.74 0.87
C ILE A 127 -2.24 2.21 1.39
N LEU A 128 -2.94 3.07 0.64
CA LEU A 128 -4.28 3.54 1.00
C LEU A 128 -5.30 2.40 1.07
N SER A 129 -5.25 1.43 0.16
CA SER A 129 -6.11 0.24 0.18
C SER A 129 -5.84 -0.61 1.42
N ILE A 130 -4.57 -0.82 1.78
CA ILE A 130 -4.17 -1.54 3.00
C ILE A 130 -4.67 -0.79 4.24
N MET A 131 -4.50 0.52 4.26
CA MET A 131 -4.99 1.39 5.34
C MET A 131 -6.52 1.34 5.49
N LEU A 132 -7.28 1.27 4.39
CA LEU A 132 -8.75 1.31 4.45
C LEU A 132 -9.38 -0.08 4.59
N PHE A 133 -8.75 -1.11 4.04
CA PHE A 133 -9.36 -2.43 3.87
C PHE A 133 -8.45 -3.59 4.28
N HIS A 134 -7.24 -3.34 4.81
CA HIS A 134 -6.24 -4.36 5.17
C HIS A 134 -5.79 -5.24 3.98
N GLN A 135 -6.01 -4.78 2.75
CA GLN A 135 -5.71 -5.52 1.53
C GLN A 135 -5.15 -4.56 0.47
N SER A 136 -4.16 -5.02 -0.28
CA SER A 136 -3.61 -4.29 -1.42
C SER A 136 -4.64 -4.22 -2.56
N LEU A 137 -4.45 -3.30 -3.52
CA LEU A 137 -5.31 -3.25 -4.70
C LEU A 137 -5.16 -4.51 -5.55
N GLY A 138 -3.94 -5.04 -5.68
CA GLY A 138 -3.72 -6.34 -6.33
C GLY A 138 -4.47 -7.48 -5.64
N GLY A 139 -4.49 -7.49 -4.30
CA GLY A 139 -5.28 -8.46 -3.55
C GLY A 139 -6.79 -8.29 -3.76
N LEU A 140 -7.28 -7.05 -3.88
CA LEU A 140 -8.70 -6.80 -4.17
C LEU A 140 -9.06 -7.27 -5.59
N VAL A 141 -8.20 -7.02 -6.59
CA VAL A 141 -8.40 -7.52 -7.96
C VAL A 141 -8.41 -9.05 -7.98
N GLU A 142 -7.52 -9.71 -7.24
CA GLU A 142 -7.56 -11.16 -7.05
C GLU A 142 -8.93 -11.63 -6.49
N ALA A 143 -9.47 -10.94 -5.48
CA ALA A 143 -10.77 -11.28 -4.93
C ALA A 143 -11.91 -11.09 -5.96
N VAL A 144 -11.83 -10.06 -6.82
CA VAL A 144 -12.77 -9.89 -7.94
C VAL A 144 -12.69 -11.05 -8.91
N ARG A 145 -11.48 -11.53 -9.23
CA ARG A 145 -11.26 -12.70 -10.08
C ARG A 145 -11.94 -13.95 -9.53
N ASN A 146 -12.05 -14.03 -8.20
CA ASN A 146 -12.74 -15.08 -7.46
C ASN A 146 -14.24 -14.80 -7.23
N GLY A 147 -14.80 -13.78 -7.87
CA GLY A 147 -16.24 -13.47 -7.85
C GLY A 147 -16.71 -12.51 -6.75
N ASP A 148 -15.81 -11.82 -6.04
CA ASP A 148 -16.19 -10.85 -5.01
C ASP A 148 -16.42 -9.44 -5.58
N ASP A 149 -17.67 -9.11 -5.91
CA ASP A 149 -18.08 -7.76 -6.33
C ASP A 149 -17.82 -6.69 -5.27
N SER A 150 -17.86 -7.05 -3.98
CA SER A 150 -17.55 -6.11 -2.89
C SER A 150 -16.10 -5.64 -2.98
N ALA A 151 -15.19 -6.51 -3.39
CA ALA A 151 -13.79 -6.18 -3.61
C ALA A 151 -13.63 -5.18 -4.76
N LEU A 152 -14.39 -5.34 -5.86
CA LEU A 152 -14.40 -4.38 -6.98
C LEU A 152 -14.80 -3.00 -6.49
N PHE A 153 -15.90 -2.90 -5.74
CA PHE A 153 -16.36 -1.62 -5.22
C PHE A 153 -15.39 -1.00 -4.20
N LYS A 154 -14.65 -1.80 -3.44
CA LYS A 154 -13.58 -1.29 -2.57
C LYS A 154 -12.42 -0.74 -3.41
N ALA A 155 -11.98 -1.47 -4.43
CA ALA A 155 -10.90 -1.06 -5.30
C ALA A 155 -11.22 0.25 -6.03
N VAL A 156 -12.42 0.37 -6.62
CA VAL A 156 -12.89 1.58 -7.32
C VAL A 156 -12.97 2.80 -6.40
N ARG A 157 -13.30 2.60 -5.11
CA ARG A 157 -13.28 3.70 -4.12
C ARG A 157 -11.88 4.27 -3.92
N ILE A 158 -10.85 3.46 -4.04
CA ILE A 158 -9.45 3.88 -3.89
C ILE A 158 -8.94 4.52 -5.18
N ASP A 159 -9.13 3.83 -6.30
CA ASP A 159 -8.63 4.23 -7.60
C ASP A 159 -9.59 3.76 -8.70
N LYS A 160 -10.12 4.72 -9.46
CA LYS A 160 -11.07 4.45 -10.54
C LYS A 160 -10.42 3.78 -11.74
N THR A 161 -9.10 3.94 -11.91
CA THR A 161 -8.35 3.33 -13.01
C THR A 161 -8.31 1.80 -12.92
N VAL A 162 -8.65 1.21 -11.76
CA VAL A 162 -8.79 -0.24 -11.63
C VAL A 162 -9.83 -0.84 -12.59
N LEU A 163 -10.79 -0.04 -13.07
CA LEU A 163 -11.73 -0.47 -14.11
C LEU A 163 -11.06 -0.80 -15.45
N LEU A 164 -9.81 -0.35 -15.65
CA LEU A 164 -9.00 -0.68 -16.81
C LEU A 164 -8.24 -2.01 -16.64
N ALA A 165 -8.24 -2.58 -15.43
CA ALA A 165 -7.67 -3.90 -15.18
C ALA A 165 -8.57 -4.97 -15.85
N PRO A 166 -8.04 -5.88 -16.69
CA PRO A 166 -8.81 -6.89 -17.42
C PRO A 166 -9.86 -7.63 -16.58
N THR A 167 -9.52 -8.02 -15.34
CA THR A 167 -10.42 -8.71 -14.41
C THR A 167 -11.64 -7.84 -14.06
N CYS A 168 -11.42 -6.56 -13.74
CA CYS A 168 -12.50 -5.64 -13.42
C CYS A 168 -13.31 -5.22 -14.66
N ALA A 169 -12.63 -5.07 -15.81
CA ALA A 169 -13.26 -4.75 -17.08
C ALA A 169 -14.19 -5.87 -17.57
N ASP A 170 -13.77 -7.14 -17.43
CA ASP A 170 -14.63 -8.31 -17.72
C ASP A 170 -15.87 -8.31 -16.83
N ARG A 171 -15.70 -8.12 -15.51
CA ARG A 171 -16.84 -8.07 -14.58
C ARG A 171 -17.81 -6.93 -14.92
N LEU A 172 -17.30 -5.74 -15.23
CA LEU A 172 -18.11 -4.59 -15.66
C LEU A 172 -18.89 -4.91 -16.94
N SER A 173 -18.23 -5.50 -17.93
CA SER A 173 -18.84 -5.88 -19.21
C SER A 173 -19.96 -6.89 -19.02
N ARG A 174 -19.78 -7.89 -18.15
CA ARG A 174 -20.84 -8.85 -17.79
C ARG A 174 -22.05 -8.19 -17.15
N ALA A 175 -21.84 -7.24 -16.24
CA ALA A 175 -22.93 -6.49 -15.59
C ALA A 175 -23.75 -5.71 -16.63
N GLU A 176 -23.08 -5.10 -17.61
CA GLU A 176 -23.74 -4.37 -18.69
C GLU A 176 -24.62 -5.31 -19.53
N LEU A 177 -24.07 -6.45 -19.96
CA LEU A 177 -24.78 -7.42 -20.80
C LEU A 177 -26.09 -7.93 -20.17
N ILE A 178 -26.14 -8.06 -18.85
CA ILE A 178 -27.34 -8.54 -18.13
C ILE A 178 -28.16 -7.40 -17.51
N ASN A 179 -27.79 -6.13 -17.75
CA ASN A 179 -28.42 -4.95 -17.15
C ASN A 179 -28.53 -5.06 -15.61
N ASP A 180 -27.42 -5.38 -14.95
CA ASP A 180 -27.33 -5.55 -13.50
C ASP A 180 -27.46 -4.20 -12.77
N LYS A 181 -28.70 -3.75 -12.58
CA LYS A 181 -29.01 -2.46 -11.93
C LYS A 181 -28.44 -2.36 -10.51
N ALA A 182 -28.38 -3.47 -9.78
CA ALA A 182 -27.86 -3.49 -8.42
C ALA A 182 -26.34 -3.25 -8.42
N PHE A 183 -25.60 -3.92 -9.32
CA PHE A 183 -24.18 -3.69 -9.52
C PHE A 183 -23.89 -2.22 -9.88
N PHE A 184 -24.60 -1.65 -10.85
CA PHE A 184 -24.39 -0.25 -11.23
C PHE A 184 -24.74 0.76 -10.13
N GLY A 185 -25.74 0.45 -9.29
CA GLY A 185 -26.03 1.23 -8.09
C GLY A 185 -24.86 1.27 -7.12
N HIS A 186 -24.25 0.11 -6.85
CA HIS A 186 -23.06 0.01 -5.99
C HIS A 186 -21.81 0.64 -6.63
N LEU A 187 -21.60 0.44 -7.93
CA LEU A 187 -20.49 1.04 -8.67
C LEU A 187 -20.56 2.58 -8.64
N ARG A 188 -21.74 3.15 -8.87
CA ARG A 188 -21.98 4.60 -8.75
C ARG A 188 -21.63 5.12 -7.36
N SER A 189 -21.96 4.36 -6.31
CA SER A 189 -21.59 4.68 -4.94
C SER A 189 -20.06 4.61 -4.73
N ALA A 190 -19.40 3.59 -5.29
CA ALA A 190 -17.97 3.42 -5.20
C ALA A 190 -17.17 4.56 -5.86
N ILE A 191 -17.62 5.03 -7.03
CA ILE A 191 -16.97 6.12 -7.79
C ILE A 191 -16.92 7.43 -6.99
N LYS A 192 -17.88 7.67 -6.07
CA LYS A 192 -17.88 8.86 -5.20
C LYS A 192 -16.69 8.89 -4.22
N GLY A 193 -15.99 7.76 -4.05
CA GLY A 193 -14.80 7.66 -3.21
C GLY A 193 -15.08 7.25 -1.75
N PRO A 194 -14.04 7.24 -0.90
CA PRO A 194 -14.16 6.80 0.48
C PRO A 194 -14.88 7.86 1.32
N THR A 195 -15.97 7.46 1.97
CA THR A 195 -16.87 8.38 2.69
C THR A 195 -16.51 8.62 4.17
N GLN A 196 -15.44 8.00 4.69
CA GLN A 196 -15.33 7.78 6.14
C GLN A 196 -14.10 8.45 6.78
N LYS A 197 -14.34 9.61 7.41
CA LYS A 197 -13.38 10.31 8.32
C LYS A 197 -12.79 9.36 9.39
N HIS A 198 -13.58 8.40 9.87
CA HIS A 198 -13.11 7.46 10.89
C HIS A 198 -12.04 6.48 10.37
N MET A 199 -12.05 6.15 9.07
CA MET A 199 -11.06 5.25 8.50
C MET A 199 -9.68 5.92 8.42
N VAL A 200 -9.68 7.23 8.18
CA VAL A 200 -8.47 8.07 8.19
C VAL A 200 -7.83 8.11 9.59
N ALA A 201 -8.64 8.16 10.65
CA ALA A 201 -8.12 8.27 12.03
C ALA A 201 -7.33 7.04 12.51
N ILE A 202 -7.52 5.88 11.90
CA ILE A 202 -6.89 4.60 12.31
C ILE A 202 -6.08 3.95 11.18
N GLN A 203 -5.74 4.72 10.15
CA GLN A 203 -5.04 4.20 8.98
C GLN A 203 -3.64 3.68 9.31
N ASP A 204 -2.88 4.38 10.16
CA ASP A 204 -1.52 3.98 10.54
C ASP A 204 -1.52 2.68 11.36
N LEU A 205 -2.51 2.51 12.24
CA LEU A 205 -2.74 1.26 12.96
C LEU A 205 -2.87 0.10 11.97
N ARG A 206 -3.72 0.26 10.95
CA ARG A 206 -4.05 -0.83 10.03
C ARG A 206 -2.87 -1.18 9.13
N TYR A 207 -2.14 -0.17 8.64
CA TYR A 207 -0.88 -0.40 7.92
C TYR A 207 0.13 -1.14 8.79
N SER A 208 0.32 -0.69 10.03
CA SER A 208 1.26 -1.30 10.98
C SER A 208 0.93 -2.76 11.29
N ILE A 209 -0.37 -3.10 11.42
CA ILE A 209 -0.81 -4.49 11.58
C ILE A 209 -0.39 -5.33 10.37
N VAL A 210 -0.60 -4.85 9.15
CA VAL A 210 -0.20 -5.60 7.94
C VAL A 210 1.32 -5.75 7.87
N ALA A 211 2.08 -4.67 8.09
CA ALA A 211 3.54 -4.71 8.08
C ALA A 211 4.13 -5.71 9.09
N LEU A 212 3.57 -5.76 10.31
CA LEU A 212 3.99 -6.73 11.34
C LEU A 212 3.70 -8.18 10.92
N ARG A 213 2.55 -8.43 10.29
CA ARG A 213 2.18 -9.76 9.78
C ARG A 213 3.12 -10.22 8.67
N GLU A 214 3.47 -9.33 7.73
CA GLU A 214 4.47 -9.60 6.69
C GLU A 214 5.86 -9.89 7.28
N CYS A 215 6.19 -9.30 8.43
CA CYS A 215 7.40 -9.61 9.20
C CYS A 215 7.32 -10.91 10.02
N GLY A 216 6.23 -11.68 9.89
CA GLY A 216 5.99 -12.93 10.61
C GLY A 216 5.40 -12.77 12.01
N PHE A 217 5.02 -11.55 12.41
CA PHE A 217 4.41 -11.27 13.70
C PHE A 217 2.88 -11.16 13.59
N ASP A 218 2.21 -12.33 13.66
CA ASP A 218 0.75 -12.43 13.51
C ASP A 218 0.02 -12.86 14.79
N ARG A 219 0.74 -13.06 15.91
CA ARG A 219 0.17 -13.44 17.21
C ARG A 219 0.51 -12.38 18.25
N PHE A 220 -0.52 -11.70 18.74
CA PHE A 220 -0.41 -10.60 19.68
C PHE A 220 -1.05 -11.00 21.01
N ASN A 221 -0.31 -10.89 22.10
CA ASN A 221 -0.86 -10.87 23.45
C ASN A 221 -1.18 -9.41 23.87
N ASP A 222 -1.79 -9.22 25.04
CA ASP A 222 -2.20 -7.88 25.49
C ASP A 222 -1.04 -6.92 25.74
N LYS A 223 0.11 -7.44 26.19
CA LYS A 223 1.33 -6.63 26.36
C LYS A 223 1.83 -6.16 25.00
N ASP A 224 1.82 -7.02 23.99
CA ASP A 224 2.23 -6.66 22.62
C ASP A 224 1.30 -5.58 22.06
N LEU A 225 -0.01 -5.70 22.29
CA LEU A 225 -1.00 -4.70 21.86
C LEU A 225 -0.75 -3.33 22.49
N GLU A 226 -0.49 -3.30 23.80
CA GLU A 226 -0.17 -2.07 24.51
C GLU A 226 1.15 -1.46 24.01
N GLN A 227 2.20 -2.29 23.93
CA GLN A 227 3.54 -1.85 23.57
C GLN A 227 3.62 -1.35 22.12
N LEU A 228 3.00 -2.07 21.18
CA LEU A 228 3.12 -1.77 19.75
C LEU A 228 2.14 -0.70 19.26
N PHE A 229 0.96 -0.58 19.86
CA PHE A 229 -0.08 0.31 19.31
C PHE A 229 -0.43 1.47 20.24
N ILE A 230 -0.44 1.26 21.55
CA ILE A 230 -0.78 2.34 22.49
C ILE A 230 0.45 3.21 22.77
N ARG A 231 1.59 2.60 23.12
CA ARG A 231 2.81 3.35 23.46
C ARG A 231 3.43 4.09 22.27
N THR A 232 3.28 3.55 21.07
CA THR A 232 3.69 4.20 19.80
C THR A 232 2.69 5.24 19.32
N ARG A 233 1.57 5.44 20.04
CA ARG A 233 0.48 6.36 19.71
C ARG A 233 -0.24 6.08 18.38
N LEU A 234 -0.11 4.86 17.85
CA LEU A 234 -0.91 4.37 16.71
C LEU A 234 -2.40 4.19 17.07
N TYR A 235 -2.70 4.04 18.36
CA TYR A 235 -4.06 3.94 18.88
C TYR A 235 -4.20 4.69 20.20
N PRO A 236 -5.32 5.41 20.44
CA PRO A 236 -5.51 6.16 21.68
C PRO A 236 -5.55 5.23 22.90
N ASN A 237 -4.93 5.68 24.00
CA ASN A 237 -5.05 5.03 25.30
C ASN A 237 -6.42 5.34 25.90
N SER A 238 -7.41 4.49 25.63
CA SER A 238 -8.79 4.67 26.09
C SER A 238 -9.36 3.38 26.70
N ALA A 239 -10.40 3.53 27.50
CA ALA A 239 -11.13 2.39 28.05
C ALA A 239 -11.64 1.48 26.90
N GLY A 240 -11.27 0.21 26.93
CA GLY A 240 -11.63 -0.75 25.89
C GLY A 240 -10.70 -0.79 24.66
N ALA A 241 -9.59 -0.04 24.66
CA ALA A 241 -8.63 -0.03 23.55
C ALA A 241 -8.16 -1.43 23.14
N LEU A 242 -7.80 -2.29 24.09
CA LEU A 242 -7.37 -3.68 23.80
C LEU A 242 -8.45 -4.49 23.08
N LYS A 243 -9.72 -4.35 23.48
CA LYS A 243 -10.85 -5.04 22.83
C LYS A 243 -11.02 -4.55 21.39
N ALA A 244 -10.89 -3.25 21.15
CA ALA A 244 -10.97 -2.67 19.81
C ALA A 244 -9.78 -3.10 18.91
N LEU A 245 -8.56 -3.08 19.45
CA LEU A 245 -7.35 -3.54 18.75
C LEU A 245 -7.47 -5.01 18.32
N ARG A 246 -7.95 -5.89 19.21
CA ARG A 246 -8.21 -7.30 18.86
C ARG A 246 -9.22 -7.44 17.71
N LYS A 247 -10.23 -6.57 17.63
CA LYS A 247 -11.18 -6.56 16.49
C LYS A 247 -10.46 -6.22 15.18
N HIS A 248 -9.57 -5.23 15.18
CA HIS A 248 -8.76 -4.90 14.00
C HIS A 248 -7.84 -6.04 13.57
N LEU A 249 -7.18 -6.70 14.52
CA LEU A 249 -6.35 -7.88 14.22
C LEU A 249 -7.18 -9.02 13.62
N ASN A 250 -8.34 -9.32 14.20
CA ASN A 250 -9.21 -10.37 13.69
C ASN A 250 -9.73 -10.06 12.28
N LEU A 251 -10.02 -8.79 11.98
CA LEU A 251 -10.38 -8.36 10.63
C LEU A 251 -9.22 -8.54 9.65
N ALA A 252 -8.01 -8.12 10.03
CA ALA A 252 -6.82 -8.28 9.20
C ALA A 252 -6.55 -9.77 8.91
N ARG A 253 -6.68 -10.65 9.92
CA ARG A 253 -6.46 -12.11 9.76
C ARG A 253 -7.42 -12.80 8.81
N LYS A 254 -8.65 -12.30 8.67
CA LYS A 254 -9.64 -12.87 7.74
C LYS A 254 -9.27 -12.62 6.27
N ILE A 255 -8.44 -11.62 6.02
CA ILE A 255 -7.90 -11.33 4.70
C ILE A 255 -6.66 -12.21 4.55
N GLN A 256 -6.70 -13.11 3.57
CA GLN A 256 -5.57 -14.00 3.29
C GLN A 256 -4.32 -13.14 3.09
N PRO A 257 -3.18 -13.48 3.73
CA PRO A 257 -1.93 -12.86 3.37
C PRO A 257 -1.69 -13.12 1.87
N PRO A 258 -1.06 -12.19 1.13
CA PRO A 258 -0.60 -12.49 -0.22
C PRO A 258 0.17 -13.82 -0.18
N GLN A 259 -0.14 -14.73 -1.10
CA GLN A 259 0.50 -16.04 -1.16
C GLN A 259 2.01 -15.88 -1.02
N LYS A 260 2.63 -16.66 -0.13
CA LYS A 260 4.08 -16.73 -0.03
C LYS A 260 4.58 -17.17 -1.41
N LEU A 261 5.26 -16.27 -2.13
CA LEU A 261 6.12 -16.67 -3.23
C LEU A 261 7.18 -17.60 -2.60
N ILE A 262 7.12 -18.87 -3.01
CA ILE A 262 8.05 -19.94 -2.60
C ILE A 262 9.43 -19.60 -3.14
#